data_AF-A0A820X3D7-F1
#
_entry.id   AF-A0A820X3D7-F1
#
_cell.length_a   1.000
_cell.length_b   1.000
_cell.length_c   1.000
_cell.angle_alpha   90.00
_cell.angle_beta   90.00
_cell.angle_gamma   90.00
#
_symmetry.space_group_name_H-M   'P 1'
#
loop_
_entity.id
_entity.type
_entity.pdbx_description
1 polymer ?
#
loop_
_entity_poly.entity_id
_entity_poly.type
_entity_poly.pdbx_seq_one_letter_code
_entity_poly.pdbx_strand_id
1 'polypeptide(L)'
;MSLGTPLTQYADGTFLRFSVLWFKLTGGIEKLPIAAKQYAKFLRGLECGGDLYPGQGQKCQFNATHQGFCTPYCIKGLEESGEICGCTGEIGPQCPDSPSHIRCCVDSCSQELKMDLGFVLDASGSIGAADFQKQRIFVGQLLRQVNVGPNKTHVGIVKYSSNAQVLTYLNRDYTVEEKIRVVNTSVYNGGSTQTSAALQAMDRVFSLSNGLRKLEEGASRVIFVITDGAS
;
A
#
# COMPACT_ATOMS: atom_id res chain seq x y z
N MET A 1 0.58 -11.86 10.59
CA MET A 1 1.37 -11.30 9.48
C MET A 1 2.69 -12.04 9.46
N SER A 2 3.02 -12.76 8.39
CA SER A 2 4.35 -13.36 8.24
C SER A 2 5.14 -12.47 7.30
N LEU A 3 6.20 -11.86 7.82
CA LEU A 3 7.16 -11.09 7.03
C LEU A 3 8.18 -12.08 6.48
N GLY A 4 8.06 -12.41 5.19
CA GLY A 4 9.13 -13.06 4.46
C GLY A 4 9.92 -12.00 3.70
N THR A 5 11.24 -12.03 3.79
CA THR A 5 12.14 -11.32 2.88
C THR A 5 12.77 -12.33 1.94
N PRO A 6 12.16 -12.63 0.78
CA PRO A 6 12.86 -13.38 -0.24
C PRO A 6 14.00 -12.52 -0.79
N LEU A 7 15.18 -13.11 -0.89
CA LEU A 7 16.29 -12.54 -1.64
C LEU A 7 16.26 -13.18 -3.02
N THR A 8 16.05 -12.39 -4.07
CA THR A 8 16.27 -12.86 -5.44
C THR A 8 17.60 -12.33 -5.92
N GLN A 9 18.51 -13.24 -6.25
CA GLN A 9 19.81 -12.94 -6.82
C GLN A 9 19.70 -12.90 -8.34
N TYR A 10 20.08 -11.80 -8.97
CA TYR A 10 20.17 -11.66 -10.42
C TYR A 10 21.52 -12.19 -10.94
N ALA A 11 21.59 -12.47 -12.24
CA ALA A 11 22.76 -13.02 -12.91
C ALA A 11 24.00 -12.10 -12.84
N ASP A 12 23.82 -10.82 -12.54
CA ASP A 12 24.88 -9.84 -12.30
C ASP A 12 25.37 -9.82 -10.83
N GLY A 13 24.87 -10.72 -9.99
CA GLY A 13 25.20 -10.82 -8.57
C GLY A 13 24.42 -9.87 -7.66
N THR A 14 23.50 -9.07 -8.21
CA THR A 14 22.69 -8.12 -7.42
C THR A 14 21.56 -8.84 -6.69
N PHE A 15 21.43 -8.61 -5.38
CA PHE A 15 20.29 -9.09 -4.61
C PHE A 15 19.18 -8.04 -4.60
N LEU A 16 18.01 -8.34 -5.17
CA LEU A 16 16.83 -7.53 -4.88
C LEU A 16 16.32 -7.93 -3.49
N ARG A 17 16.32 -6.95 -2.58
CA ARG A 17 15.53 -7.03 -1.36
C ARG A 17 14.13 -6.55 -1.67
N PHE A 18 13.16 -7.42 -1.52
CA PHE A 18 11.75 -7.05 -1.50
C PHE A 18 11.09 -7.67 -0.27
N SER A 19 10.15 -6.94 0.31
CA SER A 19 9.34 -7.45 1.42
C SER A 19 8.09 -8.09 0.83
N VAL A 20 7.88 -9.38 1.06
CA VAL A 20 6.65 -10.07 0.65
C VAL A 20 5.69 -10.14 1.83
N LEU A 21 4.52 -9.53 1.64
CA LEU A 21 3.43 -9.51 2.59
C LEU A 21 2.33 -10.46 2.12
N TRP A 22 2.17 -11.56 2.85
CA TRP A 22 1.08 -12.50 2.63
C TRP A 22 -0.16 -11.99 3.35
N PHE A 23 -1.18 -11.65 2.57
CA PHE A 23 -2.48 -11.26 3.06
C PHE A 23 -3.50 -12.36 2.80
N LYS A 24 -3.82 -13.11 3.85
CA LYS A 24 -4.92 -14.05 3.81
C LYS A 24 -6.24 -13.28 3.91
N LEU A 25 -7.11 -13.43 2.93
CA LEU A 25 -8.47 -12.90 3.04
C LEU A 25 -9.20 -13.64 4.16
N THR A 26 -9.43 -12.96 5.28
CA THR A 26 -10.20 -13.50 6.41
C THR A 26 -11.33 -12.54 6.78
N GLY A 27 -12.52 -13.07 7.02
CA GLY A 27 -13.68 -12.30 7.48
C GLY A 27 -14.54 -11.71 6.36
N GLY A 28 -15.51 -10.89 6.76
CA GLY A 28 -16.45 -10.25 5.84
C GLY A 28 -15.88 -9.00 5.18
N ILE A 29 -16.61 -8.53 4.17
CA ILE A 29 -16.23 -7.38 3.33
C ILE A 29 -16.11 -6.06 4.13
N GLU A 30 -16.82 -5.97 5.26
CA GLU A 30 -16.83 -4.85 6.19
C GLU A 30 -15.47 -4.60 6.87
N LYS A 31 -14.60 -5.62 6.92
CA LYS A 31 -13.26 -5.49 7.53
C LYS A 31 -12.20 -4.98 6.57
N LEU A 32 -12.47 -5.00 5.25
CA LEU A 32 -11.50 -4.60 4.24
C LEU A 32 -11.03 -3.14 4.37
N PRO A 33 -11.91 -2.15 4.67
CA PRO A 33 -11.46 -0.77 4.85
C PRO A 33 -10.45 -0.62 6.00
N ILE A 34 -10.67 -1.32 7.11
CA ILE A 34 -9.79 -1.28 8.29
C ILE A 34 -8.44 -1.89 7.95
N ALA A 35 -8.44 -3.06 7.29
CA ALA A 35 -7.20 -3.70 6.84
C ALA A 35 -6.44 -2.80 5.85
N ALA A 36 -7.13 -2.22 4.86
CA ALA A 36 -6.51 -1.33 3.88
C ALA A 36 -5.87 -0.10 4.55
N LYS A 37 -6.54 0.52 5.53
CA LYS A 37 -5.96 1.62 6.33
C LYS A 37 -4.69 1.20 7.07
N GLN A 38 -4.71 0.02 7.70
CA GLN A 38 -3.54 -0.50 8.43
C GLN A 38 -2.34 -0.70 7.48
N TYR A 39 -2.56 -1.30 6.30
CA TYR A 39 -1.50 -1.47 5.31
C TYR A 39 -1.05 -0.15 4.69
N ALA A 40 -1.97 0.80 4.47
CA ALA A 40 -1.63 2.13 4.01
C ALA A 40 -0.68 2.84 4.99
N LYS A 41 -0.95 2.77 6.31
CA LYS A 41 -0.08 3.32 7.35
C LYS A 41 1.33 2.70 7.30
N PHE A 42 1.40 1.38 7.12
CA PHE A 42 2.69 0.68 6.92
C PHE A 42 3.43 1.18 5.67
N LEU A 43 2.75 1.25 4.52
CA LEU A 43 3.35 1.72 3.27
C LEU A 43 3.81 3.18 3.38
N ARG A 44 3.04 4.03 4.05
CA ARG A 44 3.41 5.42 4.30
C ARG A 44 4.66 5.52 5.16
N GLY A 45 4.84 4.64 6.13
CA GLY A 45 6.08 4.55 6.90
C GLY A 45 7.30 4.23 6.03
N LEU A 46 7.15 3.35 5.03
CA LEU A 46 8.22 3.06 4.07
C LEU A 46 8.50 4.24 3.13
N GLU A 47 7.46 4.94 2.67
CA GLU A 47 7.61 6.18 1.91
C GLU A 47 8.30 7.27 2.74
N CYS A 48 8.14 7.30 4.06
CA CYS A 48 8.86 8.24 4.94
C CYS A 48 10.26 7.76 5.38
N GLY A 49 10.76 6.62 4.89
CA GLY A 49 12.08 6.10 5.29
C GLY A 49 12.14 5.49 6.69
N GLY A 50 10.99 5.09 7.25
CA GLY A 50 10.88 4.47 8.57
C GLY A 50 10.53 5.44 9.70
N ASP A 51 10.76 6.74 9.50
CA ASP A 51 10.41 7.79 10.45
C ASP A 51 9.06 8.41 10.09
N LEU A 52 7.99 7.61 10.22
CA LEU A 52 6.64 8.17 10.29
C LEU A 52 6.51 8.82 11.67
N TYR A 53 6.56 10.14 11.76
CA TYR A 53 6.35 10.82 13.02
C TYR A 53 4.84 10.97 13.29
N PRO A 54 4.20 10.15 14.15
CA PRO A 54 2.85 10.45 14.60
C PRO A 54 2.88 11.79 15.32
N GLY A 55 2.37 12.83 14.67
CA GLY A 55 2.35 14.17 15.25
C GLY A 55 3.70 14.88 15.37
N GLN A 56 4.64 14.71 14.42
CA GLN A 56 5.68 15.75 14.19
C GLN A 56 5.76 16.12 12.71
N GLY A 57 4.61 16.58 12.19
CA GLY A 57 4.57 17.63 11.18
C GLY A 57 5.69 18.64 11.39
N GLN A 58 6.30 19.16 10.31
CA GLN A 58 7.02 20.43 10.38
C GLN A 58 6.20 21.38 11.26
N LYS A 59 6.88 22.07 12.20
CA LYS A 59 6.33 23.20 12.96
C LYS A 59 5.19 23.83 12.16
N CYS A 60 4.00 23.99 12.75
CA CYS A 60 2.97 24.84 12.14
C CYS A 60 3.60 26.22 11.91
N GLN A 61 4.17 26.48 10.73
CA GLN A 61 4.74 27.77 10.37
C GLN A 61 3.57 28.61 9.86
N PHE A 62 2.88 29.21 10.82
CA PHE A 62 1.72 30.04 10.60
C PHE A 62 2.10 31.42 10.04
N ASN A 63 3.25 31.93 10.47
CA ASN A 63 3.86 33.25 10.25
C ASN A 63 4.98 33.36 11.32
N ALA A 64 5.94 34.27 11.20
CA ALA A 64 7.09 34.51 12.09
C ALA A 64 6.80 34.63 13.60
N THR A 65 5.53 34.71 14.04
CA THR A 65 5.16 35.00 15.44
C THR A 65 4.47 33.88 16.22
N HIS A 66 4.01 32.76 15.64
CA HIS A 66 3.31 31.71 16.40
C HIS A 66 3.88 30.30 16.15
N GLN A 67 4.13 29.55 17.24
CA GLN A 67 4.61 28.16 17.24
C GLN A 67 3.66 27.27 18.06
N GLY A 68 3.29 26.10 17.53
CA GLY A 68 2.49 25.08 18.24
C GLY A 68 3.08 23.68 18.05
N PHE A 69 2.69 22.74 18.91
CA PHE A 69 3.22 21.36 18.93
C PHE A 69 2.10 20.34 18.70
N CYS A 70 2.37 19.36 17.84
CA CYS A 70 1.56 18.15 17.75
C CYS A 70 2.02 17.18 18.85
N THR A 71 1.09 16.43 19.45
CA THR A 71 1.42 15.47 20.50
C THR A 71 1.16 14.04 20.02
N PRO A 72 2.01 13.06 20.39
CA PRO A 72 1.85 11.67 20.00
C PRO A 72 0.77 10.92 20.82
N TYR A 73 0.09 11.60 21.75
CA TYR A 73 -0.88 10.98 22.66
C TYR A 73 -2.32 11.14 22.14
N CYS A 74 -3.01 10.03 21.92
CA CYS A 74 -4.43 10.02 21.55
C CYS A 74 -5.31 10.50 22.72
N ILE A 75 -6.18 11.47 22.46
CA ILE A 75 -7.22 11.86 23.42
C ILE A 75 -8.40 10.91 23.24
N LYS A 76 -8.80 10.23 24.32
CA LYS A 76 -9.88 9.24 24.30
C LYS A 76 -11.23 9.98 24.22
N GLY A 77 -11.92 9.84 23.09
CA GLY A 77 -13.31 10.30 22.94
C GLY A 77 -13.55 11.06 21.65
N LEU A 78 -13.93 10.33 20.58
CA LEU A 78 -14.96 10.68 19.59
C LEU A 78 -14.91 9.62 18.47
N GLU A 79 -15.95 8.79 18.47
CA GLU A 79 -16.34 7.73 17.53
C GLU A 79 -15.51 6.44 17.45
N GLU A 80 -16.25 5.33 17.26
CA GLU A 80 -15.87 3.92 17.32
C GLU A 80 -14.89 3.44 16.22
N SER A 81 -14.20 4.36 15.54
CA SER A 81 -13.32 4.02 14.41
C SER A 81 -11.83 3.92 14.77
N GLY A 82 -11.42 4.35 15.98
CA GLY A 82 -10.05 4.22 16.47
C GLY A 82 -9.04 5.17 15.80
N GLU A 83 -8.30 5.90 16.65
CA GLU A 83 -7.17 6.79 16.34
C GLU A 83 -7.51 8.10 15.60
N ILE A 84 -7.75 9.19 16.36
CA ILE A 84 -7.60 10.57 15.85
C ILE A 84 -6.40 11.22 16.55
N CYS A 85 -5.50 11.84 15.78
CA CYS A 85 -4.42 12.67 16.29
C CYS A 85 -4.93 14.10 16.56
N GLY A 86 -4.67 14.66 17.75
CA GLY A 86 -5.10 16.00 18.14
C GLY A 86 -3.93 17.00 18.28
N CYS A 87 -4.06 18.19 17.69
CA CYS A 87 -3.12 19.29 17.91
C CYS A 87 -3.47 20.09 19.18
N THR A 88 -2.49 20.39 20.04
CA THR A 88 -2.62 21.39 21.11
C THR A 88 -2.20 22.77 20.58
N GLY A 89 -3.15 23.69 20.41
CA GLY A 89 -2.92 25.05 19.90
C GLY A 89 -4.20 25.68 19.34
N GLU A 90 -4.20 26.97 18.99
CA GLU A 90 -5.43 27.73 18.70
C GLU A 90 -5.83 27.90 17.23
N ILE A 91 -4.99 27.63 16.21
CA ILE A 91 -5.44 27.54 14.79
C ILE A 91 -4.78 26.39 13.99
N GLY A 92 -5.56 25.66 13.17
CA GLY A 92 -5.16 24.56 12.27
C GLY A 92 -6.39 24.00 11.51
N PRO A 93 -6.21 23.30 10.37
CA PRO A 93 -7.31 22.85 9.52
C PRO A 93 -8.24 21.91 10.30
N GLN A 94 -9.54 22.23 10.29
CA GLN A 94 -10.57 21.41 10.91
C GLN A 94 -10.77 20.17 10.05
N CYS A 95 -10.85 19.00 10.69
CA CYS A 95 -11.24 17.79 10.01
C CYS A 95 -12.71 17.97 9.54
N PRO A 96 -13.07 17.62 8.29
CA PRO A 96 -14.46 17.67 7.86
C PRO A 96 -15.33 16.84 8.82
N ASP A 97 -16.45 17.40 9.27
CA ASP A 97 -17.42 16.79 10.19
C ASP A 97 -17.01 16.61 11.67
N SER A 98 -15.91 17.23 12.11
CA SER A 98 -15.55 17.25 13.55
C SER A 98 -16.20 18.41 14.30
N PRO A 99 -16.62 18.25 15.58
CA PRO A 99 -16.87 19.39 16.45
C PRO A 99 -15.62 20.29 16.48
N SER A 100 -15.85 21.59 16.58
CA SER A 100 -14.93 22.73 16.33
C SER A 100 -13.59 22.77 17.07
N HIS A 101 -13.19 21.70 17.77
CA HIS A 101 -12.03 21.64 18.65
C HIS A 101 -11.05 20.50 18.37
N ILE A 102 -11.31 19.58 17.43
CA ILE A 102 -10.33 18.56 17.05
C ILE A 102 -9.60 18.98 15.77
N ARG A 103 -8.28 19.03 15.90
CA ARG A 103 -7.38 19.32 14.78
C ARG A 103 -6.54 18.12 14.46
N CYS A 104 -6.61 17.72 13.20
CA CYS A 104 -5.89 16.58 12.67
C CYS A 104 -4.38 16.88 12.64
N CYS A 105 -3.56 16.07 13.32
CA CYS A 105 -2.14 16.00 12.99
C CYS A 105 -2.01 15.32 11.63
N VAL A 106 -1.31 15.96 10.69
CA VAL A 106 -1.03 15.36 9.39
C VAL A 106 0.29 14.62 9.50
N ASP A 107 0.32 13.36 9.08
CA ASP A 107 1.57 12.60 8.94
C ASP A 107 2.47 13.34 7.93
N SER A 108 3.65 13.77 8.38
CA SER A 108 4.64 14.40 7.49
C SER A 108 5.90 13.56 7.45
N CYS A 109 6.45 13.38 6.26
CA CYS A 109 7.78 12.83 6.10
C CYS A 109 8.81 13.98 6.03
N SER A 110 9.99 13.81 6.62
CA SER A 110 11.14 14.69 6.35
C SER A 110 11.67 14.50 4.92
N GLN A 111 11.46 13.30 4.35
CA GLN A 111 11.79 12.92 2.98
C GLN A 111 10.73 11.95 2.45
N GLU A 112 10.28 12.15 1.21
CA GLU A 112 9.46 11.15 0.52
C GLU A 112 10.33 10.25 -0.35
N LEU A 113 10.49 9.02 0.10
CA LEU A 113 11.13 7.95 -0.65
C LEU A 113 10.18 7.38 -1.70
N LYS A 114 10.78 6.97 -2.80
CA LYS A 114 10.13 6.26 -3.88
C LYS A 114 9.75 4.84 -3.45
N MET A 115 8.72 4.26 -4.06
CA MET A 115 8.32 2.87 -3.77
C MET A 115 7.82 2.08 -5.00
N ASP A 116 8.34 0.87 -5.21
CA ASP A 116 7.86 -0.07 -6.21
C ASP A 116 6.97 -1.12 -5.51
N LEU A 117 5.68 -1.09 -5.83
CA LEU A 117 4.63 -1.85 -5.15
C LEU A 117 4.01 -2.90 -6.07
N GLY A 118 4.07 -4.16 -5.68
CA GLY A 118 3.49 -5.29 -6.41
C GLY A 118 2.22 -5.82 -5.75
N PHE A 119 1.22 -6.17 -6.54
CA PHE A 119 0.05 -6.92 -6.09
C PHE A 119 -0.07 -8.24 -6.87
N VAL A 120 -0.20 -9.35 -6.15
CA VAL A 120 -0.46 -10.68 -6.69
C VAL A 120 -1.84 -11.12 -6.20
N LEU A 121 -2.80 -11.25 -7.12
CA LEU A 121 -4.17 -11.63 -6.84
C LEU A 121 -4.41 -13.09 -7.23
N ASP A 122 -4.87 -13.88 -6.28
CA ASP A 122 -5.24 -15.28 -6.46
C ASP A 122 -6.67 -15.39 -7.01
N ALA A 123 -6.80 -15.90 -8.23
CA ALA A 123 -8.06 -16.17 -8.92
C ALA A 123 -8.29 -17.69 -9.10
N SER A 124 -7.64 -18.52 -8.29
CA SER A 124 -7.83 -19.97 -8.28
C SER A 124 -9.24 -20.38 -7.86
N GLY A 125 -9.59 -21.63 -8.13
CA GLY A 125 -10.91 -22.19 -7.84
C GLY A 125 -11.26 -22.20 -6.35
N SER A 126 -10.27 -22.28 -5.45
CA SER A 126 -10.50 -22.29 -4.00
C SER A 126 -10.95 -20.93 -3.45
N ILE A 127 -10.55 -19.85 -4.13
CA ILE A 127 -10.96 -18.48 -3.78
C ILE A 127 -12.44 -18.26 -4.13
N GLY A 128 -12.89 -18.67 -5.32
CA GLY A 128 -14.24 -18.35 -5.78
C GLY A 128 -14.42 -16.89 -6.21
N ALA A 129 -15.48 -16.62 -6.98
CA ALA A 129 -15.72 -15.28 -7.55
C ALA A 129 -15.97 -14.20 -6.46
N ALA A 130 -16.62 -14.58 -5.35
CA ALA A 130 -16.96 -13.67 -4.27
C ALA A 130 -15.71 -13.18 -3.51
N ASP A 131 -14.78 -14.07 -3.15
CA ASP A 131 -13.56 -13.64 -2.47
C ASP A 131 -12.58 -12.98 -3.45
N PHE A 132 -12.57 -13.35 -4.74
CA PHE A 132 -11.84 -12.59 -5.74
C PHE A 132 -12.37 -11.15 -5.86
N GLN A 133 -13.68 -10.93 -5.72
CA GLN A 133 -14.24 -9.58 -5.62
C GLN A 133 -13.74 -8.84 -4.38
N LYS A 134 -13.63 -9.50 -3.21
CA LYS A 134 -13.03 -8.91 -2.01
C LYS A 134 -11.57 -8.51 -2.24
N GLN A 135 -10.78 -9.34 -2.95
CA GLN A 135 -9.39 -8.97 -3.32
C GLN A 135 -9.35 -7.67 -4.13
N ARG A 136 -10.19 -7.56 -5.17
CA ARG A 136 -10.26 -6.36 -6.01
C ARG A 136 -10.64 -5.12 -5.20
N ILE A 137 -11.61 -5.26 -4.29
CA ILE A 137 -12.04 -4.17 -3.40
C ILE A 137 -10.91 -3.75 -2.45
N PHE A 138 -10.24 -4.71 -1.83
CA PHE A 138 -9.12 -4.45 -0.93
C PHE A 138 -7.98 -3.72 -1.66
N VAL A 139 -7.53 -4.23 -2.81
CA VAL A 139 -6.50 -3.59 -3.63
C VAL A 139 -6.93 -2.19 -4.03
N GLY A 140 -8.18 -2.01 -4.48
CA GLY A 140 -8.69 -0.69 -4.82
C GLY A 140 -8.78 0.28 -3.64
N GLN A 141 -9.10 -0.19 -2.44
CA GLN A 141 -9.08 0.63 -1.22
C GLN A 141 -7.67 1.03 -0.84
N LEU A 142 -6.71 0.11 -0.93
CA LEU A 142 -5.31 0.40 -0.62
C LEU A 142 -4.68 1.35 -1.65
N LEU A 143 -4.94 1.15 -2.95
CA LEU A 143 -4.44 2.03 -4.02
C LEU A 143 -4.87 3.49 -3.83
N ARG A 144 -6.09 3.75 -3.31
CA ARG A 144 -6.56 5.11 -3.00
C ARG A 144 -5.80 5.79 -1.87
N GLN A 145 -5.06 5.04 -1.07
CA GLN A 145 -4.26 5.55 0.04
C GLN A 145 -2.77 5.70 -0.32
N VAL A 146 -2.37 5.27 -1.52
CA VAL A 146 -0.98 5.26 -1.99
C VAL A 146 -0.76 6.41 -2.97
N ASN A 147 0.41 7.04 -2.90
CA ASN A 147 0.78 8.16 -3.77
C ASN A 147 1.29 7.65 -5.14
N VAL A 148 0.40 7.11 -5.98
CA VAL A 148 0.77 6.55 -7.30
C VAL A 148 1.25 7.66 -8.25
N GLY A 149 2.35 7.41 -8.97
CA GLY A 149 2.84 8.35 -9.99
C GLY A 149 4.24 8.02 -10.51
N PRO A 150 4.67 8.63 -11.62
CA PRO A 150 5.93 8.29 -12.31
C PRO A 150 7.19 8.66 -11.54
N ASN A 151 7.08 9.57 -10.56
CA ASN A 151 8.17 9.95 -9.66
C ASN A 151 7.87 9.59 -8.19
N LYS A 152 6.82 8.79 -7.96
CA LYS A 152 6.29 8.48 -6.62
C LYS A 152 6.22 6.97 -6.43
N THR A 153 5.03 6.40 -6.26
CA THR A 153 4.86 4.95 -6.18
C THR A 153 4.54 4.35 -7.55
N HIS A 154 5.39 3.42 -8.01
CA HIS A 154 5.12 2.59 -9.18
C HIS A 154 4.36 1.35 -8.74
N VAL A 155 3.36 0.93 -9.51
CA VAL A 155 2.51 -0.21 -9.15
C VAL A 155 2.51 -1.27 -10.24
N GLY A 156 2.80 -2.51 -9.88
CA GLY A 156 2.71 -3.68 -10.76
C GLY A 156 1.63 -4.63 -10.26
N ILE A 157 0.86 -5.23 -11.15
CA ILE A 157 -0.26 -6.11 -10.76
C ILE A 157 -0.24 -7.38 -11.58
N VAL A 158 -0.29 -8.52 -10.89
CA VAL A 158 -0.38 -9.86 -11.46
C VAL A 158 -1.63 -10.52 -10.88
N LYS A 159 -2.36 -11.23 -11.74
CA LYS A 159 -3.41 -12.18 -11.34
C LYS A 159 -2.94 -13.58 -11.70
N TYR A 160 -3.26 -14.59 -10.89
CA TYR A 160 -2.92 -15.97 -11.23
C TYR A 160 -4.03 -16.95 -10.89
N SER A 161 -4.05 -18.07 -11.61
CA SER A 161 -4.74 -19.29 -11.23
C SER A 161 -3.93 -20.47 -11.78
N SER A 162 -4.42 -21.18 -12.80
CA SER A 162 -3.64 -22.18 -13.53
C SER A 162 -2.46 -21.56 -14.29
N ASN A 163 -2.54 -20.26 -14.61
CA ASN A 163 -1.49 -19.48 -15.25
C ASN A 163 -1.41 -18.10 -14.59
N ALA A 164 -0.24 -17.45 -14.68
CA ALA A 164 -0.06 -16.07 -14.23
C ALA A 164 -0.23 -15.08 -15.40
N GLN A 165 -0.98 -14.01 -15.15
CA GLN A 165 -1.24 -12.92 -16.08
C GLN A 165 -0.76 -11.61 -15.47
N VAL A 166 0.15 -10.92 -16.14
CA VAL A 166 0.47 -9.53 -15.80
C VAL A 166 -0.67 -8.65 -16.27
N LEU A 167 -1.29 -7.92 -15.35
CA LEU A 167 -2.36 -6.97 -15.66
C LEU A 167 -1.79 -5.58 -15.98
N THR A 168 -0.71 -5.17 -15.29
CA THR A 168 0.01 -3.92 -15.56
C THR A 168 1.43 -3.97 -15.00
N TYR A 169 2.36 -3.30 -15.68
CA TYR A 169 3.77 -3.18 -15.30
C TYR A 169 4.03 -1.90 -14.49
N LEU A 170 5.20 -1.81 -13.84
CA LEU A 170 5.58 -0.66 -13.00
C LEU A 170 5.64 0.66 -13.80
N ASN A 171 5.99 0.59 -15.09
CA ASN A 171 6.08 1.74 -15.99
C ASN A 171 4.80 2.09 -16.78
N ARG A 172 3.64 1.59 -16.36
CA ARG A 172 2.34 1.82 -17.01
C ARG A 172 1.32 2.36 -16.01
N ASP A 173 0.25 2.98 -16.52
CA ASP A 173 -0.95 3.34 -15.74
C ASP A 173 -0.64 4.16 -14.47
N TYR A 174 0.09 5.27 -14.59
CA TYR A 174 0.61 6.02 -13.43
C TYR A 174 -0.45 6.78 -12.60
N THR A 175 -1.74 6.46 -12.76
CA THR A 175 -2.83 7.01 -11.96
C THR A 175 -3.51 5.92 -11.14
N VAL A 176 -4.07 6.31 -9.99
CA VAL A 176 -4.83 5.41 -9.12
C VAL A 176 -6.03 4.83 -9.89
N GLU A 177 -6.70 5.66 -10.68
CA GLU A 177 -7.91 5.32 -11.43
C GLU A 177 -7.63 4.25 -12.50
N GLU A 178 -6.50 4.35 -13.22
CA GLU A 178 -6.11 3.36 -14.21
C GLU A 178 -5.75 2.03 -13.56
N LYS A 179 -4.99 2.05 -12.46
CA LYS A 179 -4.66 0.81 -11.71
C LYS A 179 -5.91 0.14 -11.16
N ILE A 180 -6.84 0.90 -10.58
CA ILE A 180 -8.14 0.39 -10.10
C ILE A 180 -8.96 -0.18 -11.26
N ARG A 181 -8.97 0.48 -12.43
CA ARG A 181 -9.69 -0.01 -13.61
C ARG A 181 -9.16 -1.38 -14.02
N VAL A 182 -7.84 -1.54 -14.13
CA VAL A 182 -7.18 -2.81 -14.50
C VAL A 182 -7.54 -3.94 -13.52
N VAL A 183 -7.58 -3.65 -12.22
CA VAL A 183 -7.99 -4.61 -11.18
C VAL A 183 -9.47 -4.97 -11.34
N ASN A 184 -10.33 -3.98 -11.51
CA ASN A 184 -11.78 -4.19 -11.58
C ASN A 184 -12.24 -4.93 -12.83
N THR A 185 -11.60 -4.67 -13.99
CA THR A 185 -11.92 -5.35 -15.26
C THR A 185 -11.30 -6.75 -15.37
N SER A 186 -10.43 -7.13 -14.43
CA SER A 186 -9.86 -8.48 -14.41
C SER A 186 -10.94 -9.55 -14.15
N VAL A 187 -10.98 -10.55 -15.02
CA VAL A 187 -11.98 -11.63 -14.97
C VAL A 187 -11.55 -12.74 -14.01
N TYR A 188 -12.46 -13.21 -13.16
CA TYR A 188 -12.28 -14.43 -12.38
C TYR A 188 -12.51 -15.65 -13.28
N ASN A 189 -11.47 -16.47 -13.46
CA ASN A 189 -11.53 -17.65 -14.33
C ASN A 189 -11.49 -18.98 -13.54
N GLY A 190 -11.22 -18.94 -12.23
CA GLY A 190 -10.91 -20.15 -11.47
C GLY A 190 -9.65 -20.86 -12.01
N GLY A 191 -9.45 -22.10 -11.57
CA GLY A 191 -8.32 -22.94 -11.98
C GLY A 191 -7.54 -23.49 -10.79
N SER A 192 -6.36 -24.07 -11.06
CA SER A 192 -5.44 -24.49 -10.00
C SER A 192 -4.75 -23.27 -9.37
N THR A 193 -3.92 -23.51 -8.34
CA THR A 193 -3.24 -22.45 -7.59
C THR A 193 -1.74 -22.48 -7.89
N GLN A 194 -1.32 -21.78 -8.96
CA GLN A 194 0.10 -21.74 -9.37
C GLN A 194 0.84 -20.53 -8.80
N THR A 195 1.05 -20.49 -7.49
CA THR A 195 1.70 -19.35 -6.80
C THR A 195 3.14 -19.13 -7.26
N SER A 196 3.87 -20.20 -7.61
CA SER A 196 5.23 -20.11 -8.16
C SER A 196 5.26 -19.34 -9.49
N ALA A 197 4.30 -19.62 -10.39
CA ALA A 197 4.17 -18.90 -11.66
C ALA A 197 3.81 -17.43 -11.44
N ALA A 198 3.03 -17.13 -10.40
CA ALA A 198 2.69 -15.77 -10.02
C ALA A 198 3.91 -14.96 -9.57
N LEU A 199 4.77 -15.56 -8.74
CA LEU A 199 6.01 -14.93 -8.28
C LEU A 199 7.00 -14.74 -9.44
N GLN A 200 7.16 -15.72 -10.34
CA GLN A 200 7.97 -15.54 -11.55
C GLN A 200 7.45 -14.43 -12.47
N ALA A 201 6.12 -14.29 -12.58
CA ALA A 201 5.54 -13.17 -13.31
C ALA A 201 5.82 -11.84 -12.61
N MET A 202 5.81 -11.83 -11.27
CA MET A 202 6.15 -10.63 -10.49
C MET A 202 7.63 -10.26 -10.62
N ASP A 203 8.55 -11.23 -10.70
CA ASP A 203 9.96 -10.95 -11.00
C ASP A 203 10.14 -10.27 -12.37
N ARG A 204 9.36 -10.68 -13.38
CA ARG A 204 9.34 -9.99 -14.67
C ARG A 204 8.79 -8.57 -14.54
N VAL A 205 7.75 -8.35 -13.73
CA VAL A 205 7.22 -7.02 -13.45
C VAL A 205 8.25 -6.13 -12.75
N PHE A 206 9.00 -6.70 -11.80
CA PHE A 206 10.12 -6.08 -11.09
C PHE A 206 11.43 -6.24 -11.88
N SER A 207 11.43 -5.79 -13.13
CA SER A 207 12.64 -5.68 -13.96
C SER A 207 12.86 -4.24 -14.41
N LEU A 208 14.13 -3.88 -14.65
CA LEU A 208 14.49 -2.53 -15.09
C LEU A 208 13.78 -2.13 -16.39
N SER A 209 13.62 -3.06 -17.33
CA SER A 209 12.88 -2.84 -18.58
C SER A 209 11.38 -2.55 -18.37
N ASN A 210 10.82 -2.99 -17.24
CA ASN A 210 9.40 -2.85 -16.92
C ASN A 210 9.12 -1.78 -15.85
N GLY A 211 10.10 -0.93 -15.53
CA GLY A 211 9.92 0.23 -14.65
C GLY A 211 10.36 0.04 -13.21
N LEU A 212 11.06 -1.06 -12.89
CA LEU A 212 11.74 -1.19 -11.60
C LEU A 212 12.81 -0.10 -11.50
N ARG A 213 12.84 0.59 -10.36
CA ARG A 213 13.90 1.57 -10.09
C ARG A 213 15.13 0.92 -9.50
N LYS A 214 16.28 1.49 -9.83
CA LYS A 214 17.56 1.01 -9.29
C LYS A 214 17.63 1.27 -7.79
N LEU A 215 18.40 0.46 -7.07
CA LEU A 215 18.57 0.61 -5.62
C LEU A 215 19.12 1.99 -5.23
N GLU A 216 20.00 2.55 -6.07
CA GLU A 216 20.56 3.90 -5.92
C GLU A 216 19.52 5.03 -5.99
N GLU A 217 18.34 4.77 -6.57
CA GLU A 217 17.22 5.72 -6.55
C GLU A 217 16.42 5.68 -5.22
N GLY A 218 16.80 4.83 -4.28
CA GLY A 218 16.23 4.75 -2.94
C GLY A 218 14.81 4.18 -2.88
N ALA A 219 14.39 3.40 -3.88
CA ALA A 219 13.03 2.89 -3.93
C ALA A 219 12.81 1.66 -3.01
N SER A 220 11.88 1.78 -2.06
CA SER A 220 11.38 0.65 -1.27
C SER A 220 10.64 -0.34 -2.18
N ARG A 221 10.79 -1.65 -1.96
CA ARG A 221 10.15 -2.69 -2.79
C ARG A 221 9.27 -3.61 -1.95
N VAL A 222 7.98 -3.62 -2.25
CA VAL A 222 6.98 -4.38 -1.49
C VAL A 222 6.09 -5.16 -2.44
N ILE A 223 5.83 -6.43 -2.13
CA ILE A 223 4.89 -7.27 -2.88
C ILE A 223 3.82 -7.79 -1.92
N PHE A 224 2.56 -7.52 -2.23
CA PHE A 224 1.42 -8.12 -1.57
C PHE A 224 0.98 -9.37 -2.32
N VAL A 225 0.94 -10.51 -1.64
CA VAL A 225 0.33 -11.73 -2.15
C VAL A 225 -0.99 -11.93 -1.43
N ILE A 226 -2.10 -11.88 -2.18
CA ILE A 226 -3.45 -12.00 -1.64
C ILE A 226 -4.03 -13.35 -2.04
N THR A 227 -4.28 -14.22 -1.07
CA THR A 227 -4.70 -15.62 -1.27
C THR A 227 -5.55 -16.09 -0.08
N ASP A 228 -6.15 -17.27 -0.17
CA ASP A 228 -6.76 -18.00 0.96
C ASP A 228 -5.73 -18.87 1.72
N GLY A 229 -4.50 -18.98 1.20
CA GLY A 229 -3.40 -19.76 1.78
C GLY A 229 -3.43 -21.24 1.40
N ALA A 230 -4.26 -21.66 0.44
CA ALA A 230 -4.10 -22.95 -0.21
C ALA A 230 -2.92 -22.87 -1.19
N SER A 231 -1.97 -23.80 -1.10
CA SER A 231 -0.79 -23.89 -1.96
C SER A 231 -0.51 -25.35 -2.28
#